data_AF-A0A1V6M2Z1-F1
#
_entry.id   AF-A0A1V6M2Z1-F1
#
_cell.length_a   1.000
_cell.length_b   1.000
_cell.length_c   1.000
_cell.angle_alpha   90.00
_cell.angle_beta   90.00
_cell.angle_gamma   90.00
#
_symmetry.space_group_name_H-M   'P 1'
#
loop_
_entity.id
_entity.type
_entity.pdbx_description
1 polymer ?
#
loop_
_entity_poly.entity_id
_entity_poly.type
_entity_poly.pdbx_seq_one_letter_code
_entity_poly.pdbx_strand_id
1 'polypeptide(L)'
;MAINMAKRVKKLELIDTVTKIKECLSILPGEEDRQRMTNLITEVMQELEVLREGIGRFPDASEAHQVSHAIHTLVSFFDTLKDKPLLAELLLPKTAKPRKIQRSAVDVHALQSQLEGLPTEKIIEELTKHKKDVLVELSTRMNITVNKKQTKDALADRIFKLGFANKRGYDLLSGKQAEQSQRPL
;
A
#
# COMPACT_ATOMS: atom_id res chain seq x y z
N MET A 1 -23.80 -65.00 80.90
CA MET A 1 -23.00 -63.77 80.75
C MET A 1 -22.78 -63.52 79.27
N ALA A 2 -23.49 -62.59 78.66
CA ALA A 2 -23.25 -62.18 77.28
C ALA A 2 -23.44 -60.67 77.19
N ILE A 3 -22.36 -59.93 77.46
CA ILE A 3 -22.33 -58.48 77.29
C ILE A 3 -21.29 -58.16 76.22
N ASN A 4 -21.69 -57.26 75.32
CA ASN A 4 -20.84 -56.44 74.44
C ASN A 4 -20.16 -57.11 73.25
N MET A 5 -20.90 -57.35 72.15
CA MET A 5 -20.32 -57.26 70.79
C MET A 5 -21.19 -56.55 69.74
N ALA A 6 -22.32 -55.92 70.11
CA ALA A 6 -23.22 -55.29 69.13
C ALA A 6 -22.97 -53.79 68.84
N LYS A 7 -22.01 -53.12 69.51
CA LYS A 7 -21.85 -51.65 69.40
C LYS A 7 -20.67 -51.16 68.54
N ARG A 8 -19.81 -52.04 68.01
CA ARG A 8 -18.58 -51.62 67.28
C ARG A 8 -18.64 -51.72 65.75
N VAL A 9 -19.50 -52.58 65.18
CA VAL A 9 -19.53 -52.83 63.72
C VAL A 9 -20.17 -51.66 62.95
N LYS A 10 -21.29 -51.11 63.42
CA LYS A 10 -21.96 -49.95 62.77
C LYS A 10 -21.15 -48.65 62.77
N LYS A 11 -20.18 -48.51 63.68
CA LYS A 11 -19.39 -47.29 63.84
C LYS A 11 -18.29 -47.19 62.78
N LEU A 12 -17.78 -48.32 62.29
CA LEU A 12 -16.79 -48.40 61.20
C LEU A 12 -17.41 -47.99 59.85
N GLU A 13 -18.60 -48.49 59.54
CA GLU A 13 -19.33 -48.14 58.29
C GLU A 13 -19.69 -46.65 58.22
N LEU A 14 -20.03 -46.04 59.36
CA LEU A 14 -20.31 -44.60 59.42
C LEU A 14 -19.04 -43.78 59.15
N ILE A 15 -17.89 -44.19 59.68
CA ILE A 15 -16.62 -43.49 59.45
C ILE A 15 -16.23 -43.58 57.97
N ASP A 16 -16.33 -44.76 57.36
CA ASP A 16 -16.04 -44.94 55.93
C ASP A 16 -16.98 -44.12 55.04
N THR A 17 -18.26 -44.05 55.39
CA THR A 17 -19.25 -43.22 54.68
C THR A 17 -18.92 -41.73 54.81
N VAL A 18 -18.56 -41.27 56.01
CA VAL A 18 -18.16 -39.88 56.24
C VAL A 18 -16.87 -39.53 55.49
N THR A 19 -15.91 -40.46 55.42
CA THR A 19 -14.67 -40.28 54.64
C THR A 19 -14.98 -40.15 53.16
N LYS A 20 -15.82 -41.02 52.58
CA LYS A 20 -16.26 -40.93 51.19
C LYS A 20 -17.01 -39.63 50.89
N ILE A 21 -17.87 -39.18 51.82
CA ILE A 21 -18.57 -37.89 51.67
C ILE A 21 -17.55 -36.74 51.65
N LYS A 22 -16.54 -36.75 52.52
CA LYS A 22 -15.48 -35.73 52.52
C LYS A 22 -14.64 -35.75 51.25
N GLU A 23 -14.31 -36.93 50.74
CA GLU A 23 -13.63 -37.09 49.44
C GLU A 23 -14.48 -36.51 48.32
N CYS A 24 -15.78 -36.83 48.26
CA CYS A 24 -16.69 -36.25 47.27
C CYS A 24 -16.81 -34.72 47.39
N LEU A 25 -16.90 -34.18 48.61
CA LEU A 25 -16.96 -32.74 48.84
C LEU A 25 -15.67 -32.03 48.42
N SER A 26 -14.52 -32.69 48.52
CA SER A 26 -13.22 -32.11 48.11
C SER A 26 -13.04 -31.99 46.59
N ILE A 27 -13.88 -32.68 45.81
CA ILE A 27 -13.85 -32.68 44.35
C ILE A 27 -14.86 -31.67 43.77
N LEU A 28 -15.79 -31.17 44.59
CA LEU A 28 -16.76 -30.18 44.14
C LEU A 28 -16.05 -28.85 43.83
N PRO A 29 -16.35 -28.23 42.67
CA PRO A 29 -15.74 -26.96 42.31
C PRO A 29 -16.12 -25.90 43.34
N GLY A 30 -15.12 -25.14 43.79
CA GLY A 30 -15.35 -23.99 44.65
C GLY A 30 -16.08 -22.87 43.88
N GLU A 31 -16.52 -21.83 44.58
CA GLU A 31 -17.21 -20.69 43.94
C GLU A 31 -16.36 -20.02 42.86
N GLU A 32 -15.03 -19.93 43.05
CA GLU A 32 -14.12 -19.40 42.02
C GLU A 32 -14.06 -20.29 40.77
N ASP A 33 -14.04 -21.61 40.94
CA ASP A 33 -14.03 -22.57 39.83
C ASP A 33 -15.36 -22.54 39.07
N ARG A 34 -16.48 -22.44 39.80
CA ARG A 34 -17.81 -22.28 39.21
C ARG A 34 -17.92 -20.98 38.42
N GLN A 35 -17.40 -19.87 38.95
CA GLN A 35 -17.39 -18.59 38.26
C GLN A 35 -16.49 -18.65 37.02
N ARG A 36 -15.30 -19.25 37.12
CA ARG A 36 -14.38 -19.45 36.00
C ARG A 36 -15.02 -20.29 34.90
N MET A 37 -15.66 -21.41 35.25
CA MET A 37 -16.40 -22.25 34.30
C MET A 37 -17.53 -21.47 33.63
N THR A 38 -18.28 -20.66 34.37
CA THR A 38 -19.37 -19.84 33.82
C THR A 38 -18.84 -18.80 32.82
N ASN A 39 -17.72 -18.17 33.14
CA ASN A 39 -17.07 -17.22 32.24
C ASN A 39 -16.59 -17.91 30.96
N LEU A 40 -15.93 -19.06 31.07
CA LEU A 40 -15.48 -19.86 29.92
C LEU A 40 -16.64 -20.30 29.02
N ILE A 41 -17.76 -20.73 29.62
CA ILE A 41 -18.98 -21.07 28.85
C ILE A 41 -19.50 -19.84 28.10
N THR A 42 -19.49 -18.67 28.74
CA THR A 42 -19.95 -17.42 28.14
C THR A 42 -19.05 -17.01 26.97
N GLU A 43 -17.74 -17.13 27.10
CA GLU A 43 -16.78 -16.87 26.02
C GLU A 43 -17.01 -17.81 24.83
N VAL A 44 -17.17 -19.11 25.08
CA VAL A 44 -17.47 -20.09 24.01
C VAL A 44 -18.77 -19.75 23.30
N MET A 45 -19.82 -19.31 24.02
CA MET A 45 -21.07 -18.88 23.40
C MET A 45 -20.88 -17.66 22.50
N GLN A 46 -20.06 -16.69 22.91
CA GLN A 46 -19.75 -15.51 22.10
C GLN A 46 -19.01 -15.88 20.81
N GLU A 47 -18.00 -16.74 20.91
CA GLU A 47 -17.24 -17.21 19.74
C GLU A 47 -18.13 -17.99 18.76
N LEU A 48 -19.04 -18.83 19.25
CA LEU A 48 -20.00 -19.54 18.42
C LEU A 48 -21.00 -18.60 17.73
N GLU A 49 -21.38 -17.51 18.39
CA GLU A 49 -22.24 -16.48 17.81
C GLU A 49 -21.54 -15.72 16.68
N VAL A 50 -20.28 -15.33 16.89
CA VAL A 50 -19.43 -14.72 15.85
C VAL A 50 -19.26 -15.67 14.67
N LEU A 51 -19.05 -16.96 14.91
CA LEU A 51 -18.96 -17.96 13.85
C LEU A 51 -20.29 -18.09 13.09
N ARG A 52 -21.43 -18.08 13.78
CA ARG A 52 -22.76 -18.13 13.16
C ARG A 52 -23.00 -16.93 12.25
N GLU A 53 -22.69 -15.73 12.72
CA GLU A 53 -22.77 -14.51 11.91
C GLU A 53 -21.80 -14.56 10.72
N GLY A 54 -20.59 -15.07 10.93
CA GLY A 54 -19.60 -15.28 9.88
C GLY A 54 -20.11 -16.21 8.79
N ILE A 55 -20.72 -17.34 9.16
CA ILE A 55 -21.34 -18.31 8.24
C ILE A 55 -22.45 -17.64 7.42
N GLY A 56 -23.29 -16.80 8.05
CA GLY A 56 -24.36 -16.07 7.37
C GLY A 56 -23.90 -15.02 6.35
N ARG A 57 -22.60 -14.68 6.34
CA ARG A 57 -22.00 -13.75 5.35
C ARG A 57 -21.33 -14.48 4.18
N PHE A 58 -21.23 -15.81 4.21
CA PHE A 58 -20.75 -16.54 3.05
C PHE A 58 -21.79 -16.50 1.95
N PRO A 59 -21.37 -16.31 0.70
CA PRO A 59 -22.30 -16.30 -0.40
C PRO A 59 -23.01 -17.65 -0.49
N ASP A 60 -24.34 -17.60 -0.58
CA ASP A 60 -25.13 -18.80 -0.77
C ASP A 60 -24.92 -19.36 -2.19
N ALA A 61 -25.47 -20.55 -2.44
CA ALA A 61 -25.34 -21.16 -3.76
C ALA A 61 -25.94 -20.28 -4.87
N SER A 62 -27.00 -19.51 -4.59
CA SER A 62 -27.62 -18.62 -5.56
C SER A 62 -26.72 -17.42 -5.89
N GLU A 63 -26.14 -16.77 -4.89
CA GLU A 63 -25.18 -15.68 -5.03
C GLU A 63 -23.93 -16.14 -5.77
N ALA A 64 -23.42 -17.34 -5.47
CA ALA A 64 -22.30 -17.94 -6.21
C ALA A 64 -22.63 -18.13 -7.70
N HIS A 65 -23.84 -18.58 -8.03
CA HIS A 65 -24.29 -18.72 -9.43
C HIS A 65 -24.45 -17.35 -10.10
N GLN A 66 -24.99 -16.34 -9.41
CA GLN A 66 -25.13 -14.99 -9.94
C GLN A 66 -23.78 -14.34 -10.23
N VAL A 67 -22.82 -14.47 -9.30
CA VAL A 67 -21.44 -13.98 -9.50
C VAL A 67 -20.78 -14.72 -10.67
N SER A 68 -20.91 -16.04 -10.75
CA SER A 68 -20.39 -16.83 -11.87
C SER A 68 -20.99 -16.38 -13.21
N HIS A 69 -22.31 -16.16 -13.27
CA HIS A 69 -22.99 -15.67 -14.46
C HIS A 69 -22.54 -14.24 -14.85
N ALA A 70 -22.38 -13.36 -13.88
CA ALA A 70 -21.87 -12.00 -14.11
C ALA A 70 -20.43 -12.03 -14.65
N ILE A 71 -19.57 -12.89 -14.10
CA ILE A 71 -18.21 -13.11 -14.62
C ILE A 71 -18.26 -13.61 -16.07
N HIS A 72 -19.07 -14.62 -16.36
CA HIS A 72 -19.23 -15.12 -17.73
C HIS A 72 -19.72 -14.05 -18.70
N THR A 73 -20.64 -13.19 -18.26
CA THR A 73 -21.15 -12.07 -19.06
C THR A 73 -20.06 -11.04 -19.34
N LEU A 74 -19.25 -10.70 -18.33
CA LEU A 74 -18.10 -9.81 -18.50
C LEU A 74 -17.06 -10.38 -19.47
N VAL A 75 -16.73 -11.67 -19.34
CA VAL A 75 -15.80 -12.35 -20.26
C VAL A 75 -16.35 -12.30 -21.68
N SER A 76 -17.62 -12.63 -21.87
CA SER A 76 -18.28 -12.57 -23.18
C SER A 76 -18.27 -11.16 -23.76
N PHE A 77 -18.52 -10.15 -22.94
CA PHE A 77 -18.42 -8.75 -23.33
C PHE A 77 -16.99 -8.40 -23.79
N PHE A 78 -15.95 -8.77 -23.04
CA PHE A 78 -14.57 -8.54 -23.45
C PHE A 78 -14.19 -9.31 -24.72
N ASP A 79 -14.73 -10.51 -24.94
CA ASP A 79 -14.54 -11.24 -26.19
C ASP A 79 -15.17 -10.50 -27.37
N THR A 80 -16.37 -9.92 -27.23
CA THR A 80 -16.98 -9.08 -28.29
C THR A 80 -16.20 -7.79 -28.56
N LEU A 81 -15.43 -7.29 -27.60
CA LEU A 81 -14.55 -6.14 -27.79
C LEU A 81 -13.30 -6.49 -28.61
N LYS A 82 -12.88 -7.76 -28.67
CA LYS A 82 -11.79 -8.20 -29.56
C LYS A 82 -12.13 -7.97 -31.03
N ASP A 83 -13.39 -8.20 -31.38
CA ASP A 83 -13.90 -8.01 -32.76
C ASP A 83 -14.22 -6.53 -33.08
N LYS A 84 -14.18 -5.64 -32.07
CA LYS A 84 -14.50 -4.22 -32.19
C LYS A 84 -13.39 -3.34 -31.56
N PRO A 85 -12.20 -3.27 -32.20
CA PRO A 85 -11.02 -2.64 -31.62
C PRO A 85 -11.20 -1.14 -31.32
N LEU A 86 -11.98 -0.42 -32.13
CA LEU A 86 -12.27 1.01 -31.90
C LEU A 86 -13.13 1.24 -30.64
N LEU A 87 -14.06 0.33 -30.35
CA LEU A 87 -14.88 0.40 -29.14
C LEU A 87 -14.06 0.02 -27.90
N ALA A 88 -13.15 -0.95 -28.05
CA ALA A 88 -12.22 -1.32 -27.00
C ALA A 88 -11.29 -0.17 -26.60
N GLU A 89 -10.78 0.62 -27.56
CA GLU A 89 -9.93 1.78 -27.26
C GLU A 89 -10.69 2.92 -26.56
N LEU A 90 -11.99 3.08 -26.84
CA LEU A 90 -12.85 4.07 -26.17
C LEU A 90 -13.18 3.66 -24.72
N LEU A 91 -13.47 2.38 -24.48
CA LEU A 91 -13.89 1.86 -23.18
C LEU A 91 -12.72 1.50 -22.25
N LEU A 92 -11.60 1.08 -22.82
CA LEU A 92 -10.37 0.73 -22.11
C LEU A 92 -9.24 1.63 -22.61
N PRO A 93 -9.27 2.94 -22.28
CA PRO A 93 -8.22 3.85 -22.70
C PRO A 93 -6.88 3.30 -22.20
N LYS A 94 -5.96 3.09 -23.13
CA LYS A 94 -4.61 2.56 -22.84
C LYS A 94 -3.95 3.48 -21.82
N THR A 95 -3.97 3.12 -20.55
CA THR A 95 -3.19 3.80 -19.53
C THR A 95 -1.73 3.63 -19.93
N ALA A 96 -1.09 4.72 -20.37
CA ALA A 96 0.31 4.71 -20.70
C ALA A 96 1.08 4.13 -19.50
N LYS A 97 1.74 2.99 -19.69
CA LYS A 97 2.51 2.33 -18.63
C LYS A 97 3.45 3.38 -18.01
N PRO A 98 3.44 3.58 -16.68
CA PRO A 98 4.39 4.47 -16.04
C PRO A 98 5.78 3.90 -16.32
N ARG A 99 6.51 4.59 -17.20
CA ARG A 99 7.88 4.24 -17.54
C ARG A 99 8.67 4.40 -16.25
N LYS A 100 9.23 3.31 -15.71
CA LYS A 100 10.15 3.37 -14.57
C LYS A 100 11.24 4.38 -14.89
N ILE A 101 11.16 5.56 -14.31
CA ILE A 101 12.23 6.55 -14.34
C ILE A 101 13.30 5.95 -13.42
N GLN A 102 14.38 5.42 -14.00
CA GLN A 102 15.58 5.18 -13.23
C GLN A 102 16.00 6.56 -12.71
N ARG A 103 15.78 6.80 -11.41
CA ARG A 103 16.20 8.03 -10.75
C ARG A 103 17.70 8.16 -10.98
N SER A 104 18.09 9.16 -11.75
CA SER A 104 19.50 9.49 -11.89
C SER A 104 20.01 9.93 -10.51
N ALA A 105 21.23 9.51 -10.14
CA ALA A 105 21.83 9.90 -8.85
C ALA A 105 22.18 11.41 -8.78
N VAL A 106 21.91 12.14 -9.85
CA VAL A 106 22.17 13.58 -9.98
C VAL A 106 20.87 14.30 -9.68
N ASP A 107 20.88 15.20 -8.69
CA ASP A 107 19.75 16.07 -8.45
C ASP A 107 19.61 17.08 -9.60
N VAL A 108 18.63 16.84 -10.48
CA VAL A 108 18.33 17.68 -11.63
C VAL A 108 17.88 19.09 -11.20
N HIS A 109 17.35 19.25 -9.98
CA HIS A 109 17.08 20.58 -9.41
C HIS A 109 18.35 21.37 -9.20
N ALA A 110 19.32 20.77 -8.49
CA ALA A 110 20.59 21.41 -8.21
C ALA A 110 21.34 21.73 -9.51
N LEU A 111 21.29 20.81 -10.49
CA LEU A 111 21.89 21.03 -11.81
C LEU A 111 21.26 22.22 -12.54
N GLN A 112 19.93 22.34 -12.56
CA GLN A 112 19.29 23.49 -13.20
C GLN A 112 19.72 24.81 -12.56
N SER A 113 19.69 24.90 -11.22
CA SER A 113 20.10 26.12 -10.50
C SER A 113 21.57 26.47 -10.74
N GLN A 114 22.45 25.48 -10.79
CA GLN A 114 23.87 25.68 -11.12
C GLN A 114 24.03 26.25 -12.53
N LEU A 115 23.33 25.70 -13.53
CA LEU A 115 23.39 26.17 -14.91
C LEU A 115 22.83 27.59 -15.06
N GLU A 116 21.79 27.94 -14.31
CA GLU A 116 21.24 29.31 -14.29
C GLU A 116 22.23 30.35 -13.76
N GLY A 117 23.13 29.96 -12.84
CA GLY A 117 24.18 30.83 -12.29
C GLY A 117 25.47 30.91 -13.13
N LEU A 118 25.64 30.04 -14.13
CA LEU A 118 26.85 30.02 -14.97
C LEU A 118 26.81 31.07 -16.09
N PRO A 119 27.96 31.64 -16.51
CA PRO A 119 28.08 32.39 -17.76
C PRO A 119 27.61 31.56 -18.95
N THR A 120 26.99 32.21 -19.94
CA THR A 120 26.35 31.53 -21.08
C THR A 120 27.33 30.64 -21.84
N GLU A 121 28.59 31.05 -21.93
CA GLU A 121 29.67 30.34 -22.63
C GLU A 121 30.00 28.99 -21.96
N LYS A 122 29.81 28.88 -20.64
CA LYS A 122 30.17 27.69 -19.84
C LYS A 122 29.05 26.67 -19.73
N ILE A 123 27.81 27.02 -20.11
CA ILE A 123 26.65 26.14 -19.94
C ILE A 123 26.76 24.88 -20.80
N ILE A 124 27.23 25.00 -22.05
CA ILE A 124 27.40 23.84 -22.95
C ILE A 124 28.47 22.88 -22.40
N GLU A 125 29.59 23.42 -21.94
CA GLU A 125 30.68 22.63 -21.35
C GLU A 125 30.19 21.86 -20.13
N GLU A 126 29.34 22.46 -19.30
CA GLU A 126 28.78 21.78 -18.13
C GLU A 126 27.74 20.72 -18.53
N LEU A 127 26.84 21.02 -19.48
CA LEU A 127 25.83 20.08 -19.96
C LEU A 127 26.44 18.81 -20.57
N THR A 128 27.57 18.93 -21.29
CA THR A 128 28.21 17.78 -21.96
C THR A 128 28.88 16.78 -21.01
N LYS A 129 29.15 17.18 -19.76
CA LYS A 129 29.68 16.31 -18.68
C LYS A 129 28.65 15.30 -18.17
N HIS A 130 27.36 15.58 -18.33
CA HIS A 130 26.29 14.75 -17.81
C HIS A 130 25.86 13.64 -18.78
N LYS A 131 25.34 12.54 -18.21
CA LYS A 131 24.80 11.41 -18.99
C LYS A 131 23.52 11.84 -19.73
N LYS A 132 23.25 11.18 -20.86
CA LYS A 132 22.06 11.45 -21.69
C LYS A 132 20.76 11.40 -20.88
N ASP A 133 20.63 10.48 -19.94
CA ASP A 133 19.40 10.33 -19.14
C ASP A 133 19.13 11.55 -18.25
N VAL A 134 20.19 12.13 -17.66
CA VAL A 134 20.10 13.37 -16.86
C VAL A 134 19.66 14.54 -17.73
N LEU A 135 20.18 14.62 -18.96
CA LEU A 135 19.78 15.65 -19.93
C LEU A 135 18.32 15.48 -20.39
N VAL A 136 17.83 14.25 -20.53
CA VAL A 136 16.41 13.98 -20.85
C VAL A 136 15.51 14.40 -19.68
N GLU A 137 15.92 14.13 -18.45
CA GLU A 137 15.20 14.55 -17.25
C GLU A 137 15.17 16.08 -17.11
N LEU A 138 16.32 16.74 -17.31
CA LEU A 138 16.43 18.20 -17.34
C LEU A 138 15.55 18.83 -18.44
N SER A 139 15.56 18.27 -19.65
CA SER A 139 14.72 18.75 -20.75
C SER A 139 13.23 18.65 -20.44
N THR A 140 12.80 17.58 -19.77
CA THR A 140 11.41 17.37 -19.37
C THR A 140 10.99 18.44 -18.37
N ARG A 141 11.87 18.74 -17.39
CA ARG A 141 11.65 19.78 -16.39
C ARG A 141 11.56 21.19 -16.99
N MET A 142 12.33 21.46 -18.04
CA MET A 142 12.32 22.73 -18.76
C MET A 142 11.20 22.79 -19.83
N ASN A 143 10.29 21.81 -19.89
CA ASN A 143 9.24 21.69 -20.91
C ASN A 143 9.78 21.69 -22.35
N ILE A 144 10.98 21.15 -22.56
CA ILE A 144 11.60 21.01 -23.88
C ILE A 144 11.28 19.61 -24.43
N THR A 145 10.57 19.56 -25.56
CA THR A 145 10.26 18.29 -26.24
C THR A 145 11.52 17.65 -26.81
N VAL A 146 11.82 16.42 -26.39
CA VAL A 146 13.01 15.66 -26.85
C VAL A 146 12.60 14.42 -27.64
N ASN A 147 13.27 14.20 -28.77
CA ASN A 147 13.13 12.97 -29.54
C ASN A 147 14.14 11.94 -29.02
N LYS A 148 13.69 10.72 -28.71
CA LYS A 148 14.52 9.62 -28.18
C LYS A 148 15.72 9.29 -29.08
N LYS A 149 15.61 9.56 -30.40
CA LYS A 149 16.69 9.34 -31.39
C LYS A 149 17.80 10.40 -31.37
N GLN A 150 17.68 11.47 -30.60
CA GLN A 150 18.70 12.52 -30.54
C GLN A 150 19.96 12.02 -29.82
N THR A 151 21.13 12.47 -30.29
CA THR A 151 22.43 12.20 -29.64
C THR A 151 22.55 13.04 -28.37
N LYS A 152 23.50 12.68 -27.48
CA LYS A 152 23.77 13.41 -26.24
C LYS A 152 24.10 14.89 -26.53
N ASP A 153 24.92 15.14 -27.52
CA ASP A 153 25.39 16.49 -27.84
C ASP A 153 24.29 17.34 -28.49
N ALA A 154 23.47 16.73 -29.36
CA ALA A 154 22.29 17.40 -29.92
C ALA A 154 21.25 17.76 -28.84
N LEU A 155 21.16 16.92 -27.79
CA LEU A 155 20.30 17.19 -26.65
C LEU A 155 20.85 18.32 -25.77
N ALA A 156 22.16 18.34 -25.51
CA ALA A 156 22.81 19.43 -24.79
C ALA A 156 22.68 20.77 -25.52
N ASP A 157 22.89 20.80 -26.84
CA ASP A 157 22.71 21.99 -27.68
C ASP A 157 21.26 22.50 -27.66
N ARG A 158 20.28 21.59 -27.69
CA ARG A 158 18.87 21.94 -27.62
C ARG A 158 18.48 22.54 -26.26
N ILE A 159 18.98 21.95 -25.17
CA ILE A 159 18.78 22.48 -23.81
C ILE A 159 19.41 23.86 -23.69
N PHE A 160 20.64 24.04 -24.20
CA PHE A 160 21.30 25.34 -24.20
C PHE A 160 20.50 26.40 -24.97
N LYS A 161 20.12 26.13 -26.22
CA LYS A 161 19.42 27.08 -27.08
C LYS A 161 18.05 27.46 -26.53
N LEU A 162 17.21 26.46 -26.24
CA LEU A 162 15.82 26.70 -25.84
C LEU A 162 15.69 27.05 -24.36
N GLY A 163 16.54 26.47 -23.52
CA GLY A 163 16.45 26.61 -22.07
C GLY A 163 17.18 27.83 -21.50
N PHE A 164 18.29 28.25 -22.12
CA PHE A 164 19.16 29.29 -21.57
C PHE A 164 19.40 30.44 -22.53
N ALA A 165 19.88 30.19 -23.74
CA ALA A 165 20.26 31.24 -24.69
C ALA A 165 19.07 32.09 -25.11
N ASN A 166 17.94 31.48 -25.48
CA ASN A 166 16.73 32.21 -25.85
C ASN A 166 16.18 33.00 -24.64
N LYS A 167 16.06 32.36 -23.47
CA LYS A 167 15.56 33.01 -22.25
C LYS A 167 16.39 34.24 -21.89
N ARG A 168 17.72 34.09 -21.83
CA ARG A 168 18.64 35.20 -21.53
C ARG A 168 18.64 36.27 -22.62
N GLY A 169 18.52 35.90 -23.89
CA GLY A 169 18.37 36.85 -24.99
C GLY A 169 17.09 37.69 -24.87
N TYR A 170 15.96 37.06 -24.55
CA TYR A 170 14.70 37.79 -24.30
C TYR A 170 14.77 38.63 -23.02
N ASP A 171 15.43 38.16 -21.95
CA ASP A 171 15.62 38.94 -20.73
C ASP A 171 16.43 40.23 -20.99
N LEU A 172 17.46 40.15 -21.84
CA LEU A 172 18.24 41.31 -22.31
C LEU A 172 17.39 42.30 -23.10
N LEU A 173 16.54 41.81 -24.01
CA LEU A 173 15.67 42.65 -24.84
C LEU A 173 14.48 43.24 -24.07
N SER A 174 14.02 42.55 -23.02
CA SER A 174 12.90 42.98 -22.18
C SER A 174 13.27 44.00 -21.10
N GLY A 175 14.54 44.45 -21.06
CA GLY A 175 15.00 45.49 -20.13
C GLY A 175 15.09 45.05 -18.67
N LYS A 176 14.91 43.77 -18.34
CA LYS A 176 14.97 43.27 -16.95
C LYS A 176 16.35 43.41 -16.29
N GLN A 177 17.42 43.60 -17.06
CA GLN A 177 18.73 43.95 -16.50
C GLN A 177 18.90 45.45 -16.21
N ALA A 178 18.06 46.33 -16.77
CA ALA A 178 18.17 47.77 -16.54
C ALA A 178 17.73 48.19 -15.11
N GLU A 179 16.90 47.40 -14.44
CA GLU A 179 16.40 47.74 -13.10
C GLU A 179 17.34 47.34 -11.95
N GLN A 180 18.37 46.52 -12.19
CA GLN A 180 19.34 46.15 -11.15
C GLN A 180 20.62 47.01 -11.14
N SER A 181 20.84 47.84 -12.16
CA SER A 181 22.00 48.75 -12.23
C SER A 181 21.68 50.22 -11.90
N GLN A 182 20.44 50.53 -11.49
CA GLN A 182 20.04 51.86 -11.04
C GLN A 182 19.37 51.82 -9.66
N ARG A 183 20.14 51.41 -8.64
CA ARG A 183 19.96 51.93 -7.28
C ARG A 183 21.28 52.58 -6.84
N PRO A 184 21.43 53.90 -7.01
CA PRO A 184 22.35 54.64 -6.16
C PRO A 184 21.76 54.71 -4.75
N LEU A 185 22.66 54.72 -3.77
CA LEU A 185 22.42 55.04 -2.36
C LEU A 185 21.72 56.40 -2.20
#